data_AF-A0A7D5T8N2-F1
#
_entry.id   AF-A0A7D5T8N2-F1
#
_cell.length_a   1.000
_cell.length_b   1.000
_cell.length_c   1.000
_cell.angle_alpha   90.00
_cell.angle_beta   90.00
_cell.angle_gamma   90.00
#
_symmetry.space_group_name_H-M   'P 1'
#
loop_
_entity.id
_entity.type
_entity.pdbx_description
1 polymer ?
#
loop_
_entity_poly.entity_id
_entity_poly.type
_entity_poly.pdbx_seq_one_letter_code
_entity_poly.pdbx_strand_id
1 'polypeptide(L)'
;MVVPDPVYKRVTVFSTLFAVAAVVGGFLLLDVATDRATAELSEVQPLVALAGLGLIVVGAVTYAFSTRFRADGMGNAKDETDEISDNG
;
A
#
# COMPACT_ATOMS: atom_id res chain seq x y z
N MET A 1 7.43 -11.58 -22.14
CA MET A 1 7.07 -12.78 -21.37
C MET A 1 5.61 -12.63 -20.98
N VAL A 2 4.74 -13.55 -21.41
CA VAL A 2 3.29 -13.49 -21.11
C VAL A 2 3.07 -14.24 -19.80
N VAL A 3 2.49 -13.58 -18.79
CA VAL A 3 2.19 -14.18 -17.48
C VAL A 3 0.75 -14.73 -17.52
N PRO A 4 0.49 -15.96 -17.03
CA PRO A 4 -0.87 -16.49 -16.96
C PRO A 4 -1.79 -15.61 -16.10
N ASP A 5 -2.99 -15.35 -16.59
CA ASP A 5 -3.98 -14.48 -15.96
C ASP A 5 -4.27 -14.76 -14.46
N PRO A 6 -4.42 -16.02 -14.00
CA PRO A 6 -4.63 -16.31 -12.58
C PRO A 6 -3.39 -16.07 -11.71
N VAL A 7 -2.19 -16.00 -12.30
CA VAL A 7 -0.95 -15.66 -11.59
C VAL A 7 -0.89 -14.15 -11.38
N TYR A 8 -1.16 -13.37 -12.43
CA TYR A 8 -1.21 -11.91 -12.36
C TYR A 8 -2.16 -11.44 -11.25
N LYS A 9 -3.40 -11.93 -11.24
CA LYS A 9 -4.42 -11.53 -10.25
C LYS A 9 -4.02 -11.86 -8.81
N ARG A 10 -3.45 -13.06 -8.59
CA ARG A 10 -2.96 -13.47 -7.27
C ARG A 10 -1.82 -12.58 -6.81
N VAL A 11 -0.81 -12.35 -7.65
CA VAL A 11 0.33 -11.51 -7.30
C VAL A 11 -0.11 -10.11 -6.90
N THR A 12 -1.00 -9.47 -7.67
CA THR A 12 -1.50 -8.13 -7.35
C THR A 12 -2.27 -8.10 -6.02
N VAL A 13 -3.20 -9.02 -5.79
CA VAL A 13 -4.00 -9.07 -4.55
C VAL A 13 -3.12 -9.37 -3.34
N PHE A 14 -2.24 -10.36 -3.42
CA PHE A 14 -1.34 -10.68 -2.31
C PHE A 14 -0.35 -9.54 -2.05
N SER A 15 0.09 -8.82 -3.09
CA SER A 15 0.99 -7.67 -2.93
C SER A 15 0.30 -6.51 -2.22
N THR A 16 -0.95 -6.19 -2.56
CA THR A 16 -1.69 -5.12 -1.89
C THR A 16 -2.05 -5.49 -0.45
N LEU A 17 -2.47 -6.74 -0.20
CA LEU A 17 -2.72 -7.24 1.16
C LEU A 17 -1.45 -7.22 2.02
N PHE A 18 -0.32 -7.68 1.46
CA PHE A 18 0.98 -7.62 2.12
C PHE A 18 1.40 -6.18 2.42
N ALA A 19 1.24 -5.27 1.46
CA ALA A 19 1.58 -3.86 1.64
C ALA A 19 0.81 -3.24 2.81
N VAL A 20 -0.50 -3.48 2.88
CA VAL A 20 -1.34 -3.00 3.99
C VAL A 20 -0.91 -3.62 5.31
N ALA A 21 -0.70 -4.94 5.35
CA ALA A 21 -0.26 -5.64 6.56
C ALA A 21 1.10 -5.13 7.07
N ALA A 22 2.05 -4.90 6.15
CA ALA A 22 3.37 -4.37 6.48
C ALA A 22 3.28 -2.94 7.05
N VAL A 23 2.50 -2.05 6.43
CA VAL A 23 2.31 -0.68 6.91
C VAL A 23 1.66 -0.68 8.29
N VAL A 24 0.58 -1.44 8.48
CA VAL A 24 -0.10 -1.55 9.79
C VAL A 24 0.84 -2.11 10.85
N GLY A 25 1.55 -3.20 10.55
CA GLY A 25 2.54 -3.79 11.45
C GLY A 25 3.66 -2.81 11.81
N GLY A 26 4.12 -2.01 10.84
CA GLY A 26 5.13 -0.99 11.07
C GLY A 26 4.66 0.12 12.01
N PHE A 27 3.43 0.59 11.87
CA PHE A 27 2.82 1.54 12.81
C PHE A 27 2.67 0.95 14.21
N LEU A 28 2.26 -0.31 14.34
CA LEU A 28 2.16 -0.97 15.64
C LEU A 28 3.52 -1.06 16.34
N LEU A 29 4.59 -1.37 15.59
CA LEU A 29 5.95 -1.38 16.16
C LEU A 29 6.42 0.02 16.57
N LEU A 30 6.09 1.06 15.80
CA LEU A 30 6.38 2.44 16.20
C LEU A 30 5.61 2.83 17.47
N ASP A 31 4.35 2.41 17.60
CA ASP A 31 3.52 2.66 18.78
C ASP A 31 4.15 2.03 20.03
N VAL A 32 4.58 0.77 19.93
CA VAL A 32 5.28 0.06 21.01
C VAL A 32 6.64 0.70 21.32
N ALA A 33 7.40 1.09 20.29
CA ALA A 33 8.74 1.66 20.46
C ALA A 33 8.75 3.04 21.11
N THR A 34 7.64 3.78 20.99
CA THR A 34 7.53 5.18 21.44
C THR A 34 6.49 5.35 22.54
N ASP A 35 5.93 4.25 23.05
CA ASP A 35 4.76 4.22 23.95
C ASP A 35 3.68 5.21 23.48
N ARG A 36 3.21 5.03 22.24
CA ARG A 36 2.24 5.92 21.58
C ARG A 36 2.64 7.39 21.53
N ALA A 37 3.93 7.62 21.30
CA ALA A 37 4.56 8.94 21.25
C ALA A 37 4.60 9.70 22.59
N THR A 38 4.42 9.02 23.72
CA THR A 38 4.56 9.62 25.05
C THR A 38 5.83 9.22 25.79
N ALA A 39 6.62 8.28 25.27
CA ALA A 39 7.89 7.88 25.87
C ALA A 39 8.92 9.02 25.89
N GLU A 40 9.71 9.09 26.96
CA GLU A 40 10.91 9.93 26.96
C GLU A 40 11.98 9.36 26.01
N LEU A 41 12.85 10.21 25.46
CA LEU A 41 13.91 9.82 24.51
C LEU A 41 14.81 8.69 25.02
N SER A 42 14.95 8.54 26.34
CA SER A 42 15.72 7.50 27.02
C SER A 42 15.02 6.13 27.01
N GLU A 43 13.69 6.10 26.88
CA GLU A 43 12.85 4.90 26.90
C GLU A 43 12.53 4.40 25.48
N VAL A 44 12.71 5.26 24.47
CA VAL A 44 12.52 4.89 23.07
C VAL A 44 13.46 3.74 22.70
N GLN A 45 12.89 2.72 22.05
CA GLN A 45 13.66 1.57 21.55
C GLN A 45 14.04 1.78 20.07
N PRO A 46 15.24 2.30 19.76
CA PRO A 46 15.59 2.72 18.40
C PRO A 46 15.57 1.56 17.40
N LEU A 47 15.95 0.36 17.82
CA LEU A 47 15.95 -0.82 16.95
C LEU A 47 14.52 -1.22 16.54
N VAL A 48 13.56 -1.15 17.48
CA VAL A 48 12.15 -1.46 17.22
C VAL A 48 11.52 -0.39 16.33
N ALA A 49 11.84 0.89 16.60
CA ALA A 49 11.39 2.00 15.78
C ALA A 49 11.91 1.89 14.32
N LEU A 50 13.19 1.55 14.14
CA LEU A 50 13.77 1.31 12.82
C LEU A 50 13.14 0.11 12.11
N ALA A 51 12.82 -0.96 12.83
CA ALA A 51 12.09 -2.10 12.26
C ALA A 51 10.68 -1.70 11.81
N GLY A 52 9.96 -0.90 12.63
CA GLY A 52 8.65 -0.36 12.27
C GLY A 52 8.70 0.54 11.04
N LEU A 53 9.67 1.45 10.97
CA LEU A 53 9.90 2.30 9.80
C LEU A 53 10.26 1.48 8.56
N GLY A 54 11.11 0.46 8.72
CA GLY A 54 11.48 -0.47 7.66
C GLY A 54 10.27 -1.19 7.07
N LEU A 55 9.35 -1.65 7.91
CA LEU A 55 8.09 -2.27 7.47
C LEU A 55 7.22 -1.31 6.66
N ILE A 56 7.11 -0.05 7.09
CA ILE A 56 6.35 0.98 6.35
C ILE A 56 6.96 1.19 4.96
N VAL A 57 8.28 1.35 4.88
CA VAL A 57 8.99 1.53 3.61
C VAL A 57 8.80 0.32 2.69
N VAL A 58 8.96 -0.90 3.21
CA VAL A 58 8.76 -2.13 2.45
C VAL A 58 7.33 -2.26 1.93
N GLY A 59 6.33 -1.94 2.76
CA GLY A 59 4.92 -1.94 2.34
C GLY A 59 4.63 -0.90 1.26
N ALA A 60 5.13 0.33 1.43
CA ALA A 60 4.96 1.41 0.46
C ALA A 60 5.62 1.08 -0.89
N VAL A 61 6.83 0.54 -0.87
CA VAL A 61 7.53 0.06 -2.08
C VAL A 61 6.70 -1.03 -2.75
N THR A 62 6.26 -2.04 -2.00
CA THR A 62 5.45 -3.15 -2.56
C THR A 62 4.17 -2.64 -3.22
N TYR A 63 3.47 -1.69 -2.59
CA TYR A 63 2.28 -1.06 -3.17
C TYR A 63 2.60 -0.28 -4.45
N ALA A 64 3.65 0.55 -4.45
CA ALA A 64 4.05 1.35 -5.62
C ALA A 64 4.44 0.47 -6.81
N PHE A 65 5.09 -0.67 -6.57
CA PHE A 65 5.37 -1.65 -7.61
C PHE A 65 4.10 -2.36 -8.09
N SER A 66 3.15 -2.63 -7.19
CA SER A 66 1.85 -3.22 -7.55
C SER A 66 0.99 -2.28 -8.41
N THR A 67 1.05 -0.96 -8.20
CA THR A 67 0.28 0.01 -9.01
C THR A 67 0.89 0.28 -10.38
N ARG A 68 2.18 -0.03 -10.57
CA ARG A 68 2.85 0.04 -11.88
C ARG A 68 2.27 -0.99 -12.87
N PHE A 69 1.78 -2.13 -12.36
CA PHE A 69 1.02 -3.12 -13.12
C PHE A 69 -0.42 -2.66 -13.29
N ARG A 70 -0.63 -1.71 -14.20
CA ARG A 70 -1.97 -1.27 -14.62
C ARG A 70 -2.33 -2.06 -15.86
N ALA A 71 -3.37 -2.89 -15.77
CA ALA A 71 -3.91 -3.63 -16.91
C ALA A 71 -4.40 -2.65 -18.00
N ASP A 72 -4.26 -3.04 -19.27
CA ASP A 72 -4.85 -2.33 -20.40
C ASP A 72 -6.37 -2.23 -20.19
N GLY A 73 -6.88 -1.01 -20.00
CA GLY A 73 -8.31 -0.74 -19.72
C GLY A 73 -8.62 -0.07 -18.37
N MET A 74 -7.64 0.08 -17.46
CA MET A 74 -7.81 0.84 -16.21
C MET A 74 -7.50 2.35 -16.37
N GLY A 75 -7.79 2.92 -17.54
CA GLY A 75 -7.98 4.36 -17.71
C GLY A 75 -9.29 4.77 -17.04
N ASN A 76 -9.34 5.97 -16.46
CA ASN A 76 -10.45 6.44 -15.63
C ASN A 76 -11.81 6.23 -16.33
N ALA A 77 -12.72 5.47 -15.72
CA ALA A 77 -14.12 5.35 -16.13
C ALA A 77 -14.92 6.64 -15.81
N LYS A 78 -14.36 7.81 -16.13
CA LYS A 78 -14.93 9.13 -15.81
C LYS A 78 -15.02 10.09 -17.01
N ASP A 79 -14.68 9.66 -18.22
CA ASP A 79 -14.77 10.52 -19.43
C ASP A 79 -15.95 10.16 -20.36
N GLU A 80 -16.85 9.26 -19.97
CA GLU A 80 -17.91 8.75 -20.85
C GLU A 80 -19.33 8.99 -20.29
N THR A 81 -19.56 10.13 -19.64
CA THR A 81 -20.94 10.53 -19.23
C THR A 81 -21.27 12.01 -19.47
N ASP A 82 -20.40 12.77 -20.13
CA ASP A 82 -20.65 14.19 -20.41
C ASP A 82 -21.25 14.47 -21.81
N GLU A 83 -21.72 13.47 -22.56
CA GLU A 83 -22.40 13.74 -23.84
C GLU A 83 -23.76 13.03 -24.00
N ILE A 84 -24.73 13.86 -24.40
CA ILE A 84 -26.12 13.59 -24.81
C ILE A 84 -27.17 13.59 -23.69
N SER A 85 -27.43 14.78 -23.13
CA SER A 85 -28.79 15.13 -22.72
C SER A 85 -29.49 15.74 -23.94
N ASP A 86 -30.19 14.88 -24.69
CA ASP A 86 -31.15 15.27 -25.72
C ASP A 86 -32.38 15.87 -25.01
N ASN A 87 -32.47 17.20 -24.98
CA ASN A 87 -33.68 17.90 -24.54
C ASN A 87 -34.63 18.04 -25.75
N GLY A 88 -35.50 17.03 -25.91
CA GLY A 88 -36.73 17.12 -26.70
C GLY A 88 -37.83 17.88 -25.99
#